data_AF-A0A6G4WG56-F1
#
_entry.id   AF-A0A6G4WG56-F1
#
_cell.length_a   1.000
_cell.length_b   1.000
_cell.length_c   1.000
_cell.angle_alpha   90.00
_cell.angle_beta   90.00
_cell.angle_gamma   90.00
#
_symmetry.space_group_name_H-M   'P 1'
#
loop_
_entity.id
_entity.type
_entity.pdbx_description
1 polymer ?
#
loop_
_entity_poly.entity_id
_entity_poly.type
_entity_poly.pdbx_seq_one_letter_code
_entity_poly.pdbx_strand_id
1 'polypeptide(L)'
;MAVSAFDHPLLSGLFGDEEVAALLGFDAELAAMLRFEIALAASEAEAGVIPQEAANAITKALAGFKPDMAALRNGVARDGVAVPELIWQMRGMIGAPHADRLHFGATSQDAIDTALVLRLRPVLEVLERRLYELVERFEGLNKRFGRNPLMGRTRMQAAIDISAGDRIRSWREPLVRHKARLEALRPALLAVQFGGAAGTLDKLGGKGNAVRAALAQRLGLADVPQWQSQRDRIADFASFLSLLTGSLGKFGQDIALMAQSGGEIALSGGGGSSAMPHKQNPVAAEILITLARFNATQLSGMHHALVHEQERSGSSWSLEWLILPQMIVAASSALRLATELTGRIDRLGA
;
A
#
# COMPACT_ATOMS: atom_id res chain seq x y z
N MET A 1 -14.36 2.89 18.95
CA MET A 1 -13.07 3.59 19.14
C MET A 1 -12.11 3.07 18.09
N ALA A 2 -11.47 3.96 17.33
CA ALA A 2 -10.43 3.56 16.38
C ALA A 2 -9.15 3.19 17.13
N VAL A 3 -8.51 2.07 16.77
CA VAL A 3 -7.24 1.61 17.38
C VAL A 3 -6.05 2.34 16.76
N SER A 4 -6.16 2.75 15.49
CA SER A 4 -5.11 3.46 14.77
C SER A 4 -5.42 4.96 14.66
N ALA A 5 -4.37 5.79 14.75
CA ALA A 5 -4.46 7.23 14.49
C ALA A 5 -4.83 7.54 13.03
N PHE A 6 -4.52 6.61 12.10
CA PHE A 6 -4.82 6.75 10.68
C PHE A 6 -6.32 6.89 10.39
N ASP A 7 -7.16 6.19 11.17
CA ASP A 7 -8.62 6.16 10.97
C ASP A 7 -9.38 6.80 12.15
N HIS A 8 -8.67 7.44 13.08
CA HIS A 8 -9.31 8.11 14.22
C HIS A 8 -10.05 9.37 13.74
N PRO A 9 -11.29 9.65 14.17
CA PRO A 9 -12.10 10.78 13.67
C PRO A 9 -11.44 12.16 13.77
N LEU A 10 -10.48 12.32 14.69
CA LEU A 10 -9.74 13.57 14.89
C LEU A 10 -8.27 13.49 14.42
N LEU A 11 -7.60 12.35 14.65
CA LEU A 11 -6.16 12.24 14.38
C LEU A 11 -5.88 11.97 12.89
N SER A 12 -6.85 11.41 12.17
CA SER A 12 -6.77 11.17 10.72
C SER A 12 -6.57 12.46 9.92
N GLY A 13 -7.03 13.61 10.41
CA GLY A 13 -6.73 14.90 9.78
C GLY A 13 -5.22 15.21 9.71
N LEU A 14 -4.42 14.62 10.60
CA LEU A 14 -2.96 14.72 10.59
C LEU A 14 -2.30 13.47 9.98
N PHE A 15 -2.66 12.29 10.47
CA PHE A 15 -2.01 11.03 10.12
C PHE A 15 -2.64 10.29 8.95
N GLY A 16 -3.93 10.47 8.71
CA GLY A 16 -4.71 9.69 7.77
C GLY A 16 -4.57 10.12 6.31
N ASP A 17 -5.18 9.32 5.45
CA ASP A 17 -5.24 9.51 4.01
C ASP A 17 -6.49 8.81 3.44
N GLU A 18 -7.56 9.57 3.22
CA GLU A 18 -8.86 9.04 2.80
C GLU A 18 -8.79 8.34 1.44
N GLU A 19 -7.99 8.86 0.50
CA GLU A 19 -7.83 8.29 -0.85
C GLU A 19 -7.27 6.86 -0.76
N VAL A 20 -6.20 6.66 0.01
CA VAL A 20 -5.55 5.36 0.18
C VAL A 20 -6.32 4.45 1.13
N ALA A 21 -6.92 5.00 2.20
CA ALA A 21 -7.75 4.23 3.11
C ALA A 21 -8.96 3.61 2.40
N ALA A 22 -9.60 4.34 1.48
CA ALA A 22 -10.70 3.82 0.67
C ALA A 22 -10.26 2.63 -0.21
N LEU A 23 -9.05 2.68 -0.80
CA LEU A 23 -8.50 1.59 -1.61
C LEU A 23 -8.17 0.34 -0.79
N LEU A 24 -7.92 0.48 0.51
CA LEU A 24 -7.64 -0.62 1.44
C LEU A 24 -8.87 -1.07 2.23
N GLY A 25 -9.98 -0.33 2.13
CA GLY A 25 -11.22 -0.61 2.84
C GLY A 25 -11.92 -1.88 2.35
N PHE A 26 -12.92 -2.31 3.14
CA PHE A 26 -13.66 -3.54 2.88
C PHE A 26 -14.39 -3.52 1.53
N ASP A 27 -14.99 -2.40 1.12
CA ASP A 27 -15.73 -2.33 -0.15
C ASP A 27 -14.79 -2.57 -1.34
N ALA A 28 -13.56 -2.03 -1.30
CA ALA A 28 -12.54 -2.28 -2.31
C ALA A 28 -12.06 -3.74 -2.26
N GLU A 29 -11.94 -4.34 -1.07
CA GLU A 29 -11.58 -5.74 -0.88
C GLU A 29 -12.61 -6.69 -1.51
N LEU A 30 -13.88 -6.48 -1.16
CA LEU A 30 -15.00 -7.25 -1.68
C LEU A 30 -15.10 -7.12 -3.19
N ALA A 31 -14.99 -5.91 -3.73
CA ALA A 31 -15.00 -5.67 -5.18
C ALA A 31 -13.85 -6.42 -5.88
N ALA A 32 -12.66 -6.45 -5.28
CA ALA A 32 -11.51 -7.16 -5.82
C ALA A 32 -11.67 -8.69 -5.74
N MET A 33 -12.24 -9.23 -4.66
CA MET A 33 -12.58 -10.66 -4.55
C MET A 33 -13.65 -11.07 -5.57
N LEU A 34 -14.70 -10.26 -5.75
CA LEU A 34 -15.72 -10.49 -6.78
C LEU A 34 -15.09 -10.51 -8.18
N ARG A 35 -14.19 -9.56 -8.46
CA ARG A 35 -13.47 -9.51 -9.74
C ARG A 35 -12.60 -10.76 -9.94
N PHE A 36 -11.95 -11.26 -8.90
CA PHE A 36 -11.21 -12.52 -8.95
C PHE A 36 -12.11 -13.70 -9.31
N GLU A 37 -13.24 -13.88 -8.62
CA GLU A 37 -14.15 -15.01 -8.87
C GLU A 37 -14.77 -14.98 -10.28
N ILE A 38 -15.16 -13.79 -10.75
CA ILE A 38 -15.68 -13.61 -12.11
C ILE A 38 -14.61 -13.94 -13.15
N ALA A 39 -13.38 -13.43 -12.95
CA ALA A 39 -12.28 -13.68 -13.87
C ALA A 39 -11.85 -15.15 -13.87
N LEU A 40 -11.86 -15.82 -12.71
CA LEU A 40 -11.57 -17.25 -12.57
C LEU A 40 -12.57 -18.08 -13.37
N ALA A 41 -13.86 -17.88 -13.15
CA ALA A 41 -14.90 -18.62 -13.87
C ALA A 41 -14.79 -18.44 -15.40
N ALA A 42 -14.52 -17.22 -15.86
CA ALA A 42 -14.30 -16.94 -17.28
C ALA A 42 -13.05 -17.64 -17.84
N SER A 43 -11.96 -17.69 -17.06
CA SER A 43 -10.70 -18.35 -17.44
C SER A 43 -10.85 -19.88 -17.48
N GLU A 44 -11.59 -20.43 -16.53
CA GLU A 44 -11.93 -21.85 -16.50
C GLU A 44 -12.83 -22.25 -17.65
N ALA A 45 -13.81 -21.42 -18.03
CA ALA A 45 -14.65 -21.68 -19.18
C ALA A 45 -13.85 -21.64 -20.50
N GLU A 46 -12.96 -20.67 -20.66
CA GLU A 46 -12.05 -20.58 -21.81
C GLU A 46 -11.16 -21.83 -21.94
N ALA A 47 -10.65 -22.35 -20.82
CA ALA A 47 -9.88 -23.58 -20.79
C ALA A 47 -10.75 -24.86 -20.89
N GLY A 48 -12.08 -24.75 -20.89
CA GLY A 48 -13.01 -25.88 -20.87
C GLY A 48 -12.93 -26.72 -19.59
N VAL A 49 -12.68 -26.08 -18.44
CA VAL A 49 -12.76 -26.69 -17.09
C VAL A 49 -14.20 -26.66 -16.58
N ILE A 50 -14.92 -25.56 -16.83
CA ILE A 50 -16.35 -25.41 -16.52
C ILE A 50 -17.13 -25.05 -17.80
N PRO A 51 -18.45 -25.31 -17.86
CA PRO A 51 -19.28 -24.86 -18.98
C PRO A 51 -19.37 -23.33 -19.06
N GLN A 52 -19.49 -22.79 -20.28
CA GLN A 52 -19.63 -21.33 -20.50
C GLN A 52 -20.88 -20.76 -19.83
N GLU A 53 -21.96 -21.54 -19.75
CA GLU A 53 -23.20 -21.19 -19.07
C GLU A 53 -22.98 -20.96 -17.57
N ALA A 54 -22.08 -21.73 -16.95
CA ALA A 54 -21.72 -21.56 -15.55
C ALA A 54 -20.97 -20.24 -15.31
N ALA A 55 -19.99 -19.91 -16.16
CA ALA A 55 -19.29 -18.62 -16.09
C ALA A 55 -20.22 -17.42 -16.28
N ASN A 56 -21.19 -17.54 -17.20
CA ASN A 56 -22.21 -16.51 -17.42
C ASN A 56 -23.13 -16.35 -16.20
N ALA A 57 -23.56 -17.46 -15.59
CA ALA A 57 -24.40 -17.45 -14.39
C ALA A 57 -23.68 -16.83 -13.19
N ILE A 58 -22.41 -17.18 -12.97
CA ILE A 58 -21.55 -16.60 -11.94
C ILE A 58 -21.43 -15.08 -12.14
N THR A 59 -21.06 -14.64 -13.34
CA THR A 59 -20.91 -13.21 -13.66
C THR A 59 -22.19 -12.43 -13.39
N LYS A 60 -23.33 -12.97 -13.84
CA LYS A 60 -24.64 -12.32 -13.65
C LYS A 60 -25.03 -12.22 -12.18
N ALA A 61 -24.81 -13.27 -11.39
CA ALA A 61 -25.12 -13.26 -9.97
C ALA A 61 -24.23 -12.28 -9.20
N LEU A 62 -22.93 -12.28 -9.47
CA LEU A 62 -21.96 -11.46 -8.73
C LEU A 62 -22.05 -9.96 -9.03
N ALA A 63 -22.64 -9.55 -10.16
CA ALA A 63 -22.81 -8.13 -10.51
C ALA A 63 -23.63 -7.30 -9.50
N GLY A 64 -24.51 -7.94 -8.73
CA GLY A 64 -25.35 -7.30 -7.71
C GLY A 64 -25.15 -7.85 -6.30
N PHE A 65 -24.08 -8.63 -6.07
CA PHE A 65 -23.88 -9.33 -4.81
C PHE A 65 -23.62 -8.35 -3.66
N LYS A 66 -24.33 -8.56 -2.54
CA LYS A 66 -24.12 -7.86 -1.28
C LYS A 66 -24.05 -8.89 -0.15
N PRO A 67 -22.94 -8.96 0.60
CA PRO A 67 -22.81 -9.97 1.64
C PRO A 67 -23.61 -9.62 2.90
N ASP A 68 -24.02 -10.67 3.62
CA ASP A 68 -24.41 -10.54 5.02
C ASP A 68 -23.14 -10.40 5.87
N MET A 69 -22.90 -9.17 6.35
CA MET A 69 -21.73 -8.82 7.14
C MET A 69 -21.70 -9.50 8.52
N ALA A 70 -22.86 -9.78 9.12
CA ALA A 70 -22.92 -10.45 10.41
C ALA A 70 -22.51 -11.92 10.24
N ALA A 71 -23.02 -12.58 9.21
CA ALA A 71 -22.62 -13.93 8.86
C ALA A 71 -21.13 -14.01 8.48
N LEU A 72 -20.62 -13.09 7.66
CA LEU A 72 -19.19 -13.03 7.32
C LEU A 72 -18.30 -12.91 8.55
N ARG A 73 -18.66 -12.05 9.51
CA ARG A 73 -17.88 -11.88 10.75
C ARG A 73 -17.84 -13.17 11.57
N ASN A 74 -18.98 -13.87 11.68
CA ASN A 74 -19.03 -15.16 12.35
C ASN A 74 -18.23 -16.23 11.61
N GLY A 75 -18.27 -16.21 10.26
CA GLY A 75 -17.46 -17.06 9.39
C GLY A 75 -15.97 -16.87 9.63
N VAL A 76 -15.48 -15.62 9.65
CA VAL A 76 -14.07 -15.32 9.96
C VAL A 76 -13.67 -15.83 11.34
N ALA A 77 -14.52 -15.64 12.36
CA ALA A 77 -14.23 -16.11 13.71
C ALA A 77 -14.13 -17.65 13.81
N ARG A 78 -14.87 -18.37 12.96
CA ARG A 78 -14.88 -19.83 12.89
C ARG A 78 -13.74 -20.38 12.03
N ASP A 79 -13.54 -19.81 10.85
CA ASP A 79 -12.71 -20.39 9.77
C ASP A 79 -11.34 -19.70 9.65
N GLY A 80 -11.11 -18.59 10.37
CA GLY A 80 -9.89 -17.78 10.31
C GLY A 80 -9.79 -16.88 9.07
N VAL A 81 -10.69 -17.03 8.10
CA VAL A 81 -10.75 -16.28 6.83
C VAL A 81 -12.20 -16.05 6.39
N ALA A 82 -12.44 -15.01 5.60
CA ALA A 82 -13.80 -14.65 5.15
C ALA A 82 -14.32 -15.49 3.97
N VAL A 83 -13.41 -16.06 3.18
CA VAL A 83 -13.75 -16.66 1.87
C VAL A 83 -14.75 -17.81 1.96
N PRO A 84 -14.68 -18.77 2.91
CA PRO A 84 -15.65 -19.87 2.96
C PRO A 84 -17.11 -19.41 3.07
N GLU A 85 -17.38 -18.49 4.00
CA GLU A 85 -18.71 -17.90 4.19
C GLU A 85 -19.12 -17.02 3.00
N LEU A 86 -18.18 -16.24 2.47
CA LEU A 86 -18.42 -15.41 1.29
C LEU A 86 -18.83 -16.26 0.07
N ILE A 87 -18.10 -17.33 -0.23
CA ILE A 87 -18.41 -18.26 -1.31
C ILE A 87 -19.74 -18.96 -1.06
N TRP A 88 -20.06 -19.33 0.20
CA TRP A 88 -21.35 -19.93 0.53
C TRP A 88 -22.52 -18.98 0.18
N GLN A 89 -22.43 -17.71 0.56
CA GLN A 89 -23.44 -16.70 0.23
C GLN A 89 -23.56 -16.49 -1.28
N MET A 90 -22.43 -16.40 -1.99
CA MET A 90 -22.41 -16.25 -3.45
C MET A 90 -23.03 -17.46 -4.17
N ARG A 91 -22.74 -18.69 -3.71
CA ARG A 91 -23.35 -19.93 -4.23
C ARG A 91 -24.86 -19.94 -4.06
N GLY A 92 -25.37 -19.46 -2.92
CA GLY A 92 -26.80 -19.28 -2.69
C GLY A 92 -27.47 -18.36 -3.73
N MET A 93 -26.78 -17.31 -4.15
CA MET A 93 -27.27 -16.36 -5.17
C MET A 93 -27.21 -16.93 -6.60
N ILE A 94 -26.22 -17.77 -6.92
CA ILE A 94 -26.07 -18.40 -8.24
C ILE A 94 -27.11 -19.51 -8.43
N GLY A 95 -27.31 -20.35 -7.42
CA GLY A 95 -28.23 -21.49 -7.48
C GLY A 95 -27.78 -22.64 -8.39
N ALA A 96 -28.59 -23.70 -8.42
CA ALA A 96 -28.36 -24.85 -9.30
C ALA A 96 -28.65 -24.51 -10.77
N PRO A 97 -27.97 -25.15 -11.74
CA PRO A 97 -26.95 -26.18 -11.57
C PRO A 97 -25.51 -25.65 -11.49
N HIS A 98 -25.30 -24.33 -11.39
CA HIS A 98 -23.99 -23.71 -11.61
C HIS A 98 -23.22 -23.29 -10.35
N ALA A 99 -23.87 -23.27 -9.18
CA ALA A 99 -23.26 -22.84 -7.92
C ALA A 99 -22.00 -23.64 -7.53
N ASP A 100 -21.95 -24.93 -7.86
CA ASP A 100 -20.79 -25.80 -7.56
C ASP A 100 -19.52 -25.43 -8.36
N ARG A 101 -19.66 -24.61 -9.42
CA ARG A 101 -18.56 -24.12 -10.25
C ARG A 101 -17.92 -22.84 -9.74
N LEU A 102 -18.55 -22.12 -8.82
CA LEU A 102 -17.93 -20.96 -8.18
C LEU A 102 -16.74 -21.41 -7.32
N HIS A 103 -15.63 -20.67 -7.41
CA HIS A 103 -14.40 -20.92 -6.66
C HIS A 103 -13.79 -22.30 -6.92
N PHE A 104 -14.06 -22.89 -8.10
CA PHE A 104 -13.51 -24.19 -8.45
C PHE A 104 -11.99 -24.09 -8.60
N GLY A 105 -11.26 -25.10 -8.10
CA GLY A 105 -9.80 -25.16 -8.15
C GLY A 105 -9.01 -24.11 -7.34
N ALA A 106 -9.66 -23.06 -6.84
CA ALA A 106 -9.06 -22.03 -6.00
C ALA A 106 -9.06 -22.41 -4.50
N THR A 107 -8.37 -21.59 -3.73
CA THR A 107 -8.38 -21.61 -2.26
C THR A 107 -8.60 -20.20 -1.71
N SER A 108 -8.88 -20.08 -0.40
CA SER A 108 -9.09 -18.79 0.26
C SER A 108 -7.95 -17.79 0.04
N GLN A 109 -6.70 -18.26 0.10
CA GLN A 109 -5.54 -17.41 -0.11
C GLN A 109 -5.41 -16.89 -1.55
N ASP A 110 -5.86 -17.65 -2.55
CA ASP A 110 -5.85 -17.19 -3.94
C ASP A 110 -6.74 -15.96 -4.13
N ALA A 111 -7.96 -16.02 -3.56
CA ALA A 111 -8.88 -14.88 -3.57
C ALA A 111 -8.35 -13.69 -2.76
N ILE A 112 -7.85 -13.92 -1.54
CA ILE A 112 -7.38 -12.85 -0.63
C ILE A 112 -6.15 -12.13 -1.18
N ASP A 113 -5.09 -12.87 -1.55
CA ASP A 113 -3.84 -12.26 -2.00
C ASP A 113 -3.98 -11.64 -3.40
N THR A 114 -4.78 -12.25 -4.29
CA THR A 114 -5.09 -11.59 -5.58
C THR A 114 -5.92 -10.32 -5.38
N ALA A 115 -6.89 -10.33 -4.46
CA ALA A 115 -7.65 -9.13 -4.12
C ALA A 115 -6.78 -8.03 -3.49
N LEU A 116 -5.82 -8.40 -2.63
CA LEU A 116 -4.81 -7.48 -2.11
C LEU A 116 -4.04 -6.83 -3.27
N VAL A 117 -3.44 -7.63 -4.15
CA VAL A 117 -2.63 -7.11 -5.26
C VAL A 117 -3.43 -6.23 -6.23
N LEU A 118 -4.70 -6.58 -6.49
CA LEU A 118 -5.60 -5.74 -7.27
C LEU A 118 -5.82 -4.36 -6.64
N ARG A 119 -5.91 -4.28 -5.31
CA ARG A 119 -5.97 -3.01 -4.55
C ARG A 119 -4.63 -2.29 -4.48
N LEU A 120 -3.51 -3.02 -4.48
CA LEU A 120 -2.18 -2.42 -4.47
C LEU A 120 -1.88 -1.68 -5.78
N ARG A 121 -2.45 -2.06 -6.92
CA ARG A 121 -2.26 -1.33 -8.19
C ARG A 121 -2.63 0.17 -8.09
N PRO A 122 -3.88 0.55 -7.76
CA PRO A 122 -4.23 1.97 -7.62
C PRO A 122 -3.48 2.63 -6.47
N VAL A 123 -3.11 1.91 -5.40
CA VAL A 123 -2.23 2.44 -4.35
C VAL A 123 -0.87 2.84 -4.92
N LEU A 124 -0.24 1.99 -5.75
CA LEU A 124 1.03 2.31 -6.40
C LEU A 124 0.92 3.54 -7.31
N GLU A 125 -0.20 3.71 -8.01
CA GLU A 125 -0.47 4.88 -8.85
C GLU A 125 -0.55 6.17 -8.01
N VAL A 126 -1.21 6.12 -6.85
CA VAL A 126 -1.27 7.25 -5.90
C VAL A 126 0.12 7.58 -5.36
N LEU A 127 0.88 6.58 -4.91
CA LEU A 127 2.24 6.77 -4.40
C LEU A 127 3.17 7.34 -5.47
N GLU A 128 3.10 6.82 -6.70
CA GLU A 128 3.90 7.28 -7.84
C GLU A 128 3.60 8.73 -8.19
N ARG A 129 2.31 9.09 -8.31
CA ARG A 129 1.85 10.46 -8.60
C ARG A 129 2.37 11.44 -7.55
N ARG A 130 2.20 11.12 -6.26
CA ARG A 130 2.62 11.99 -5.16
C ARG A 130 4.15 12.08 -5.05
N LEU A 131 4.85 10.98 -5.29
CA LEU A 131 6.32 10.96 -5.34
C LEU A 131 6.85 11.83 -6.49
N TYR A 132 6.24 11.75 -7.68
CA TYR A 132 6.57 12.61 -8.82
C TYR A 132 6.36 14.09 -8.46
N GLU A 133 5.20 14.44 -7.93
CA GLU A 133 4.88 15.80 -7.52
C GLU A 133 5.92 16.35 -6.53
N LEU A 134 6.27 15.57 -5.50
CA LEU A 134 7.22 15.99 -4.49
C LEU A 134 8.64 16.21 -5.06
N VAL A 135 9.08 15.36 -6.00
CA VAL A 135 10.37 15.56 -6.70
C VAL A 135 10.39 16.88 -7.47
N GLU A 136 9.30 17.21 -8.17
CA GLU A 136 9.17 18.49 -8.88
C GLU A 136 9.12 19.68 -7.92
N ARG A 137 8.49 19.54 -6.75
CA ARG A 137 8.48 20.58 -5.72
C ARG A 137 9.88 20.85 -5.16
N PHE A 138 10.67 19.81 -4.92
CA PHE A 138 12.08 20.01 -4.53
C PHE A 138 12.90 20.67 -5.63
N GLU A 139 12.65 20.35 -6.90
CA GLU A 139 13.28 21.05 -8.02
C GLU A 139 12.89 22.53 -8.06
N GLY A 140 11.61 22.85 -7.81
CA GLY A 140 11.13 24.22 -7.67
C GLY A 140 11.82 24.99 -6.52
N LEU A 141 11.95 24.36 -5.35
CA LEU A 141 12.70 24.93 -4.22
C LEU A 141 14.17 25.16 -4.57
N ASN A 142 14.81 24.21 -5.27
CA ASN A 142 16.20 24.34 -5.71
C ASN A 142 16.38 25.50 -6.69
N LYS A 143 15.45 25.70 -7.63
CA LYS A 143 15.48 26.84 -8.55
C LYS A 143 15.33 28.18 -7.81
N ARG A 144 14.47 28.25 -6.80
CA ARG A 144 14.20 29.47 -6.04
C ARG A 144 15.32 29.84 -5.05
N PHE A 145 15.83 28.86 -4.32
CA PHE A 145 16.69 29.09 -3.16
C PHE A 145 18.05 28.41 -3.26
N GLY A 146 18.28 27.55 -4.26
CA GLY A 146 19.42 26.64 -4.27
C GLY A 146 20.79 27.31 -4.25
N ARG A 147 20.89 28.60 -4.63
CA ARG A 147 22.13 29.38 -4.57
C ARG A 147 22.34 30.10 -3.24
N ASN A 148 21.33 30.13 -2.37
CA ASN A 148 21.43 30.83 -1.09
C ASN A 148 22.47 30.14 -0.20
N PRO A 149 23.35 30.89 0.47
CA PRO A 149 24.26 30.34 1.46
C PRO A 149 23.48 29.75 2.63
N LEU A 150 24.00 28.64 3.18
CA LEU A 150 23.42 27.94 4.31
C LEU A 150 24.53 27.36 5.16
N MET A 151 24.45 27.51 6.49
CA MET A 151 25.42 26.94 7.42
C MET A 151 25.36 25.41 7.36
N GLY A 152 26.46 24.79 6.93
CA GLY A 152 26.64 23.35 7.02
C GLY A 152 26.57 22.91 8.48
N ARG A 153 26.01 21.71 8.74
CA ARG A 153 26.01 21.11 10.07
C ARG A 153 26.45 19.67 10.00
N THR A 154 27.51 19.33 10.73
CA THR A 154 28.06 17.97 10.80
C THR A 154 28.12 17.55 12.26
N ARG A 155 27.58 16.37 12.59
CA ARG A 155 27.51 15.85 13.97
C ARG A 155 26.97 16.88 14.97
N MET A 156 25.88 17.56 14.60
CA MET A 156 25.21 18.60 15.41
C MET A 156 26.04 19.88 15.68
N GLN A 157 27.14 20.10 14.96
CA GLN A 157 27.97 21.31 15.07
C GLN A 157 27.93 22.11 13.77
N ALA A 158 28.10 23.43 13.88
CA ALA A 158 28.32 24.30 12.73
C ALA A 158 29.58 23.84 11.97
N ALA A 159 29.50 23.84 10.64
CA ALA A 159 30.58 23.47 9.74
C ALA A 159 30.84 24.61 8.75
N ILE A 160 31.51 24.34 7.64
CA ILE A 160 31.65 25.32 6.55
C ILE A 160 30.31 25.55 5.86
N ASP A 161 30.17 26.71 5.20
CA ASP A 161 28.99 27.04 4.41
C ASP A 161 28.81 26.06 3.25
N ILE A 162 27.55 25.74 3.00
CA ILE A 162 27.08 25.03 1.82
C ILE A 162 26.08 25.92 1.07
N SER A 163 25.64 25.50 -0.11
CA SER A 163 24.44 26.08 -0.71
C SER A 163 23.18 25.39 -0.19
N ALA A 164 22.06 26.10 -0.15
CA ALA A 164 20.76 25.47 0.12
C ALA A 164 20.44 24.37 -0.90
N GLY A 165 20.95 24.47 -2.13
CA GLY A 165 20.83 23.45 -3.18
C GLY A 165 21.53 22.13 -2.83
N ASP A 166 22.68 22.18 -2.14
CA ASP A 166 23.36 20.97 -1.65
C ASP A 166 22.48 20.22 -0.65
N ARG A 167 21.81 20.97 0.24
CA ARG A 167 20.85 20.39 1.20
C ARG A 167 19.60 19.85 0.49
N ILE A 168 19.00 20.61 -0.41
CA ILE A 168 17.80 20.17 -1.16
C ILE A 168 18.09 18.91 -1.97
N ARG A 169 19.27 18.83 -2.62
CA ARG A 169 19.71 17.64 -3.33
C ARG A 169 19.72 16.40 -2.43
N SER A 170 20.14 16.56 -1.17
CA SER A 170 20.13 15.46 -0.18
C SER A 170 18.73 14.95 0.18
N TRP A 171 17.68 15.75 -0.05
CA TRP A 171 16.28 15.36 0.11
C TRP A 171 15.70 14.75 -1.18
N ARG A 172 16.03 15.35 -2.34
CA ARG A 172 15.48 14.99 -3.65
C ARG A 172 16.04 13.70 -4.23
N GLU A 173 17.36 13.52 -4.19
CA GLU A 173 18.03 12.42 -4.89
C GLU A 173 17.59 11.01 -4.41
N PRO A 174 17.38 10.75 -3.10
CA PRO A 174 16.78 9.49 -2.66
C PRO A 174 15.41 9.23 -3.28
N LEU A 175 14.55 10.26 -3.40
CA LEU A 175 13.21 10.14 -3.98
C LEU A 175 13.24 9.84 -5.48
N VAL A 176 14.20 10.42 -6.22
CA VAL A 176 14.44 10.06 -7.63
C VAL A 176 14.80 8.58 -7.76
N ARG A 177 15.67 8.06 -6.88
CA ARG A 177 16.00 6.62 -6.87
C ARG A 177 14.79 5.77 -6.47
N HIS A 178 13.92 6.27 -5.58
CA HIS A 178 12.71 5.56 -5.20
C HIS A 178 11.71 5.45 -6.36
N LYS A 179 11.63 6.44 -7.27
CA LYS A 179 10.83 6.31 -8.51
C LYS A 179 11.28 5.10 -9.33
N ALA A 180 12.58 5.00 -9.60
CA ALA A 180 13.14 3.86 -10.31
C ALA A 180 12.92 2.51 -9.58
N ARG A 181 12.99 2.50 -8.24
CA ARG A 181 12.66 1.29 -7.45
C ARG A 181 11.19 0.90 -7.58
N LEU A 182 10.28 1.86 -7.54
CA LEU A 182 8.85 1.62 -7.67
C LEU A 182 8.49 1.04 -9.04
N GLU A 183 9.08 1.58 -10.10
CA GLU A 183 8.95 1.07 -11.47
C GLU A 183 9.46 -0.38 -11.58
N ALA A 184 10.63 -0.68 -11.00
CA ALA A 184 11.22 -2.02 -11.00
C ALA A 184 10.45 -3.05 -10.16
N LEU A 185 9.88 -2.62 -9.02
CA LEU A 185 9.10 -3.46 -8.12
C LEU A 185 7.74 -3.86 -8.72
N ARG A 186 7.10 -2.95 -9.47
CA ARG A 186 5.73 -3.10 -9.96
C ARG A 186 5.44 -4.45 -10.65
N PRO A 187 6.22 -4.94 -11.64
CA PRO A 187 5.93 -6.21 -12.30
C PRO A 187 6.08 -7.43 -11.36
N ALA A 188 6.94 -7.34 -10.35
CA ALA A 188 7.11 -8.40 -9.36
C ALA A 188 5.98 -8.38 -8.31
N LEU A 189 5.53 -7.21 -7.88
CA LEU A 189 4.44 -7.09 -6.89
C LEU A 189 3.07 -7.40 -7.50
N LEU A 190 2.81 -6.94 -8.73
CA LEU A 190 1.50 -7.04 -9.38
C LEU A 190 1.30 -8.38 -10.09
N ALA A 191 1.32 -9.47 -9.34
CA ALA A 191 1.16 -10.83 -9.85
C ALA A 191 -0.09 -11.53 -9.30
N VAL A 192 -0.66 -12.46 -10.08
CA VAL A 192 -1.79 -13.27 -9.61
C VAL A 192 -1.34 -14.25 -8.52
N GLN A 193 -2.19 -14.51 -7.52
CA GLN A 193 -2.02 -15.62 -6.58
C GLN A 193 -3.03 -16.70 -6.93
N PHE A 194 -2.56 -17.80 -7.52
CA PHE A 194 -3.41 -18.93 -7.90
C PHE A 194 -2.65 -20.26 -7.80
N GLY A 195 -2.88 -20.98 -6.71
CA GLY A 195 -2.22 -22.26 -6.41
C GLY A 195 -3.16 -23.38 -5.99
N GLY A 196 -4.42 -23.09 -5.66
CA GLY A 196 -5.34 -24.08 -5.11
C GLY A 196 -4.92 -24.52 -3.71
N ALA A 197 -5.44 -25.66 -3.25
CA ALA A 197 -5.39 -26.06 -1.84
C ALA A 197 -3.97 -26.11 -1.24
N ALA A 198 -3.00 -26.68 -1.98
CA ALA A 198 -1.61 -26.85 -1.54
C ALA A 198 -0.59 -26.38 -2.59
N GLY A 199 -0.99 -25.43 -3.44
CA GLY A 199 -0.08 -24.83 -4.44
C GLY A 199 0.16 -25.66 -5.70
N THR A 200 -0.65 -26.71 -5.96
CA THR A 200 -0.46 -27.65 -7.07
C THR A 200 -1.50 -27.55 -8.19
N LEU A 201 -2.60 -26.82 -7.97
CA LEU A 201 -3.75 -26.73 -8.91
C LEU A 201 -4.28 -28.10 -9.37
N ASP A 202 -4.27 -29.10 -8.48
CA ASP A 202 -4.63 -30.50 -8.75
C ASP A 202 -6.03 -30.68 -9.35
N LYS A 203 -6.98 -29.82 -8.95
CA LYS A 203 -8.37 -29.88 -9.40
C LYS A 203 -8.59 -29.53 -10.87
N LEU A 204 -7.61 -28.94 -11.54
CA LEU A 204 -7.77 -28.40 -12.89
C LEU A 204 -7.36 -29.39 -14.00
N GLY A 205 -7.04 -30.65 -13.67
CA GLY A 205 -6.86 -31.71 -14.66
C GLY A 205 -5.77 -31.42 -15.70
N GLY A 206 -4.64 -30.84 -15.28
CA GLY A 206 -3.54 -30.45 -16.16
C GLY A 206 -3.72 -29.10 -16.88
N LYS A 207 -4.87 -28.44 -16.73
CA LYS A 207 -5.16 -27.13 -17.34
C LYS A 207 -4.75 -25.93 -16.48
N GLY A 208 -4.13 -26.18 -15.32
CA GLY A 208 -3.84 -25.13 -14.34
C GLY A 208 -3.02 -23.95 -14.88
N ASN A 209 -2.00 -24.21 -15.69
CA ASN A 209 -1.19 -23.15 -16.30
C ASN A 209 -1.99 -22.31 -17.31
N ALA A 210 -2.86 -22.93 -18.12
CA ALA A 210 -3.71 -22.21 -19.07
C ALA A 210 -4.73 -21.31 -18.35
N VAL A 211 -5.37 -21.84 -17.28
CA VAL A 211 -6.30 -21.06 -16.45
C VAL A 211 -5.57 -19.91 -15.76
N ARG A 212 -4.39 -20.14 -15.19
CA ARG A 212 -3.59 -19.12 -14.51
C ARG A 212 -3.19 -17.97 -15.45
N ALA A 213 -2.74 -18.29 -16.67
CA ALA A 213 -2.39 -17.30 -17.67
C ALA A 213 -3.59 -16.46 -18.12
N ALA A 214 -4.73 -17.10 -18.41
CA ALA A 214 -5.97 -16.40 -18.76
C ALA A 214 -6.49 -15.52 -17.60
N LEU A 215 -6.40 -16.01 -16.36
CA LEU A 215 -6.77 -15.26 -15.17
C LEU A 215 -5.88 -14.02 -14.98
N ALA A 216 -4.57 -14.20 -15.06
CA ALA A 216 -3.60 -13.11 -14.98
C ALA A 216 -3.87 -12.04 -16.05
N GLN A 217 -4.09 -12.45 -17.31
CA GLN A 217 -4.41 -11.55 -18.40
C GLN A 217 -5.70 -10.74 -18.14
N ARG A 218 -6.79 -11.39 -17.70
CA ARG A 218 -8.08 -10.74 -17.41
C ARG A 218 -8.00 -9.75 -16.24
N LEU A 219 -7.16 -10.06 -15.26
CA LEU A 219 -6.93 -9.18 -14.11
C LEU A 219 -5.86 -8.11 -14.39
N GLY A 220 -5.14 -8.21 -15.52
CA GLY A 220 -4.02 -7.36 -15.90
C GLY A 220 -2.78 -7.57 -15.02
N LEU A 221 -2.66 -8.72 -14.37
CA LEU A 221 -1.57 -9.08 -13.45
C LEU A 221 -0.51 -9.93 -14.17
N ALA A 222 0.69 -9.99 -13.59
CA ALA A 222 1.73 -10.88 -14.05
C ALA A 222 1.34 -12.35 -13.81
N ASP A 223 1.57 -13.19 -14.81
CA ASP A 223 1.40 -14.63 -14.71
C ASP A 223 2.64 -15.27 -14.07
N VAL A 224 2.53 -15.67 -12.80
CA VAL A 224 3.60 -16.34 -12.05
C VAL A 224 3.04 -17.57 -11.33
N PRO A 225 3.83 -18.64 -11.11
CA PRO A 225 3.43 -19.70 -10.21
C PRO A 225 3.07 -19.17 -8.82
N GLN A 226 2.24 -19.91 -8.09
CA GLN A 226 1.77 -19.56 -6.75
C GLN A 226 2.92 -19.15 -5.81
N TRP A 227 2.64 -18.19 -4.93
CA TRP A 227 3.56 -17.63 -3.95
C TRP A 227 2.95 -17.61 -2.53
N GLN A 228 2.17 -18.64 -2.18
CA GLN A 228 1.44 -18.77 -0.91
C GLN A 228 2.35 -18.58 0.31
N SER A 229 3.53 -19.20 0.31
CA SER A 229 4.57 -19.05 1.35
C SER A 229 5.80 -18.24 0.90
N GLN A 230 5.81 -17.72 -0.33
CA GLN A 230 6.92 -16.95 -0.92
C GLN A 230 6.60 -15.45 -0.85
N ARG A 231 6.87 -14.85 0.32
CA ARG A 231 6.41 -13.48 0.64
C ARG A 231 7.44 -12.39 0.35
N ASP A 232 8.50 -12.71 -0.38
CA ASP A 232 9.55 -11.77 -0.79
C ASP A 232 8.97 -10.56 -1.55
N ARG A 233 7.95 -10.76 -2.40
CA ARG A 233 7.24 -9.68 -3.12
C ARG A 233 6.60 -8.66 -2.19
N ILE A 234 5.99 -9.14 -1.11
CA ILE A 234 5.31 -8.31 -0.11
C ILE A 234 6.33 -7.62 0.81
N ALA A 235 7.37 -8.34 1.21
CA ALA A 235 8.46 -7.80 2.02
C ALA A 235 9.27 -6.72 1.27
N ASP A 236 9.53 -6.91 -0.03
CA ASP A 236 10.24 -5.92 -0.86
C ASP A 236 9.40 -4.63 -1.02
N PHE A 237 8.07 -4.76 -1.18
CA PHE A 237 7.19 -3.61 -1.14
C PHE A 237 7.19 -2.91 0.22
N ALA A 238 7.13 -3.65 1.33
CA ALA A 238 7.25 -3.06 2.68
C ALA A 238 8.60 -2.34 2.90
N SER A 239 9.69 -2.91 2.38
CA SER A 239 11.01 -2.31 2.38
C SER A 239 11.03 -0.98 1.61
N PHE A 240 10.43 -0.94 0.42
CA PHE A 240 10.24 0.29 -0.34
C PHE A 240 9.47 1.36 0.45
N LEU A 241 8.36 1.00 1.09
CA LEU A 241 7.56 1.93 1.91
C LEU A 241 8.38 2.53 3.06
N SER A 242 9.25 1.74 3.70
CA SER A 242 10.15 2.18 4.76
C SER A 242 11.29 3.05 4.26
N LEU A 243 11.89 2.71 3.10
CA LEU A 243 12.90 3.55 2.44
C LEU A 243 12.34 4.93 2.07
N LEU A 244 11.11 4.97 1.57
CA LEU A 244 10.39 6.18 1.23
C LEU A 244 10.17 7.04 2.47
N THR A 245 9.50 6.52 3.50
CA THR A 245 9.23 7.31 4.71
C THR A 245 10.50 7.69 5.45
N GLY A 246 11.53 6.85 5.48
CA GLY A 246 12.85 7.18 6.04
C GLY A 246 13.49 8.40 5.38
N SER A 247 13.39 8.49 4.05
CA SER A 247 13.91 9.65 3.29
C SER A 247 13.12 10.92 3.61
N LEU A 248 11.80 10.81 3.76
CA LEU A 248 10.92 11.93 4.13
C LEU A 248 11.12 12.34 5.60
N GLY A 249 11.39 11.39 6.50
CA GLY A 249 11.72 11.66 7.90
C GLY A 249 13.03 12.43 8.05
N LYS A 250 14.04 12.15 7.22
CA LYS A 250 15.26 12.96 7.15
C LYS A 250 14.95 14.41 6.74
N PHE A 251 14.10 14.59 5.71
CA PHE A 251 13.64 15.92 5.31
C PHE A 251 12.90 16.63 6.47
N GLY A 252 11.96 15.95 7.14
CA GLY A 252 11.28 16.48 8.32
C GLY A 252 12.23 16.87 9.45
N GLN A 253 13.20 16.02 9.78
CA GLN A 253 14.21 16.29 10.81
C GLN A 253 15.05 17.54 10.50
N ASP A 254 15.48 17.69 9.25
CA ASP A 254 16.23 18.87 8.83
C ASP A 254 15.40 20.15 8.98
N ILE A 255 14.13 20.13 8.53
CA ILE A 255 13.24 21.28 8.64
C ILE A 255 12.96 21.64 10.10
N ALA A 256 12.72 20.65 10.97
CA ALA A 256 12.49 20.89 12.40
C ALA A 256 13.71 21.54 13.07
N LEU A 257 14.94 21.06 12.77
CA LEU A 257 16.18 21.64 13.31
C LEU A 257 16.46 23.06 12.76
N MET A 258 16.14 23.31 11.50
CA MET A 258 16.26 24.65 10.91
C MET A 258 15.25 25.62 11.54
N ALA A 259 14.01 25.18 11.76
CA ALA A 259 13.00 25.96 12.46
C ALA A 259 13.40 26.24 13.92
N GLN A 260 14.00 25.27 14.61
CA GLN A 260 14.53 25.44 15.96
C GLN A 260 15.70 26.45 16.01
N SER A 261 16.65 26.33 15.08
CA SER A 261 17.81 27.25 15.02
C SER A 261 17.39 28.68 14.67
N GLY A 262 16.34 28.83 13.89
CA GLY A 262 15.90 30.10 13.34
C GLY A 262 16.85 30.64 12.26
N GLY A 263 16.45 31.74 11.61
CA GLY A 263 17.31 32.52 10.72
C GLY A 263 17.56 31.95 9.33
N GLU A 264 17.61 30.62 9.16
CA GLU A 264 17.97 29.97 7.89
C GLU A 264 16.79 29.33 7.13
N ILE A 265 15.61 29.38 7.75
CA ILE A 265 14.34 28.98 7.12
C ILE A 265 13.23 29.94 7.56
N ALA A 266 12.31 30.23 6.64
CA ALA A 266 11.03 30.83 6.98
C ALA A 266 9.91 29.90 6.50
N LEU A 267 9.00 29.58 7.42
CA LEU A 267 7.84 28.73 7.15
C LEU A 267 6.55 29.57 7.25
N SER A 268 5.69 29.48 6.25
CA SER A 268 4.31 29.97 6.31
C SER A 268 3.35 28.83 6.60
N GLY A 269 2.25 29.13 7.30
CA GLY A 269 1.22 28.15 7.60
C GLY A 269 1.63 27.13 8.66
N GLY A 270 0.77 26.95 9.65
CA GLY A 270 1.04 26.08 10.80
C GLY A 270 -0.07 26.22 11.83
N GLY A 271 -0.08 25.30 12.80
CA GLY A 271 -0.95 25.44 13.96
C GLY A 271 -0.51 26.66 14.76
N GLY A 272 -1.22 27.78 14.57
CA GLY A 272 -1.01 29.00 15.35
C GLY A 272 -1.18 28.69 16.84
N SER A 273 -0.28 29.21 17.66
CA SER A 273 -0.48 29.14 19.10
C SER A 273 -1.50 30.21 19.51
N SER A 274 -2.57 29.81 20.18
CA SER A 274 -3.55 30.74 20.76
C SER A 274 -2.92 31.73 21.76
N ALA A 275 -1.77 31.37 22.35
CA ALA A 275 -1.02 32.22 23.27
C ALA A 275 0.12 33.01 22.60
N MET A 276 0.58 32.60 21.42
CA MET A 276 1.72 33.22 20.72
C MET A 276 1.43 33.33 19.21
N PRO A 277 0.85 34.45 18.74
CA PRO A 277 0.40 34.61 17.35
C PRO A 277 1.51 34.46 16.29
N HIS A 278 2.78 34.67 16.67
CA HIS A 278 3.95 34.52 15.79
C HIS A 278 4.59 33.12 15.83
N LYS A 279 4.13 32.22 16.72
CA LYS A 279 4.72 30.88 16.88
C LYS A 279 4.20 29.93 15.80
N GLN A 280 5.08 29.56 14.89
CA GLN A 280 4.84 28.56 13.84
C GLN A 280 5.45 27.22 14.26
N ASN A 281 4.61 26.24 14.61
CA ASN A 281 5.09 24.89 14.95
C ASN A 281 5.30 24.07 13.66
N PRO A 282 6.46 23.42 13.46
CA PRO A 282 6.74 22.60 12.28
C PRO A 282 6.09 21.21 12.38
N VAL A 283 4.78 21.15 12.68
CA VAL A 283 4.04 19.91 12.98
C VAL A 283 4.20 18.88 11.87
N ALA A 284 4.03 19.27 10.60
CA ALA A 284 4.20 18.35 9.48
C ALA A 284 5.62 17.74 9.46
N ALA A 285 6.65 18.53 9.76
CA ALA A 285 8.03 18.06 9.80
C ALA A 285 8.25 17.02 10.90
N GLU A 286 7.67 17.24 12.09
CA GLU A 286 7.71 16.28 13.20
C GLU A 286 6.97 14.98 12.87
N ILE A 287 5.82 15.07 12.18
CA ILE A 287 5.06 13.88 11.78
C ILE A 287 5.77 13.08 10.70
N LEU A 288 6.53 13.70 9.79
CA LEU A 288 7.38 12.96 8.87
C LEU A 288 8.41 12.09 9.61
N ILE A 289 8.99 12.59 10.71
CA ILE A 289 9.92 11.82 11.55
C ILE A 289 9.18 10.66 12.22
N THR A 290 7.97 10.91 12.73
CA THR A 290 7.13 9.88 13.35
C THR A 290 6.79 8.77 12.36
N LEU A 291 6.34 9.10 11.15
CA LEU A 291 5.98 8.12 10.11
C LEU A 291 7.19 7.34 9.58
N ALA A 292 8.37 7.97 9.52
CA ALA A 292 9.62 7.30 9.23
C ALA A 292 9.95 6.22 10.28
N ARG A 293 9.88 6.59 11.57
CA ARG A 293 10.12 5.66 12.67
C ARG A 293 9.06 4.56 12.74
N PHE A 294 7.80 4.89 12.47
CA PHE A 294 6.71 3.92 12.42
C PHE A 294 6.98 2.83 11.39
N ASN A 295 7.20 3.19 10.11
CA ASN A 295 7.47 2.19 9.07
C ASN A 295 8.78 1.42 9.32
N ALA A 296 9.81 2.04 9.89
CA ALA A 296 11.03 1.34 10.27
C ALA A 296 10.78 0.24 11.33
N THR A 297 9.93 0.53 12.32
CA THR A 297 9.51 -0.46 13.33
C THR A 297 8.65 -1.57 12.70
N GLN A 298 7.65 -1.19 11.90
CA GLN A 298 6.75 -2.14 11.25
C GLN A 298 7.46 -3.08 10.26
N LEU A 299 8.52 -2.60 9.59
CA LEU A 299 9.29 -3.39 8.63
C LEU A 299 9.83 -4.69 9.23
N SER A 300 10.27 -4.67 10.49
CA SER A 300 10.72 -5.89 11.17
C SER A 300 9.63 -6.97 11.21
N GLY A 301 8.37 -6.57 11.46
CA GLY A 301 7.24 -7.50 11.46
C GLY A 301 6.96 -8.10 10.08
N MET A 302 7.08 -7.30 9.02
CA MET A 302 6.98 -7.80 7.64
C MET A 302 8.10 -8.78 7.29
N HIS A 303 9.31 -8.57 7.81
CA HIS A 303 10.41 -9.53 7.64
C HIS A 303 10.22 -10.80 8.49
N HIS A 304 9.64 -10.71 9.68
CA HIS A 304 9.26 -11.90 10.45
C HIS A 304 8.21 -12.73 9.72
N ALA A 305 7.28 -12.07 9.02
CA ALA A 305 6.30 -12.71 8.15
C ALA A 305 6.89 -13.37 6.90
N LEU A 306 8.21 -13.34 6.65
CA LEU A 306 8.84 -14.17 5.60
C LEU A 306 8.90 -15.65 5.98
N VAL A 307 8.87 -15.97 7.28
CA VAL A 307 8.95 -17.35 7.77
C VAL A 307 7.56 -17.99 7.69
N HIS A 308 7.12 -18.31 6.48
CA HIS A 308 5.92 -19.13 6.27
C HIS A 308 6.32 -20.61 6.31
N GLU A 309 5.80 -21.35 7.29
CA GLU A 309 5.95 -22.80 7.31
C GLU A 309 5.10 -23.50 6.25
N GLN A 310 5.67 -24.55 5.65
CA GLN A 310 4.97 -25.47 4.72
C GLN A 310 4.32 -24.73 3.54
N GLU A 311 3.17 -25.20 3.07
CA GLU A 311 2.45 -24.64 1.92
C GLU A 311 1.60 -23.42 2.27
N ARG A 312 1.25 -23.20 3.55
CA ARG A 312 0.51 -22.02 4.03
C ARG A 312 0.66 -21.82 5.53
N SER A 313 1.13 -20.64 5.94
CA SER A 313 1.24 -20.24 7.36
C SER A 313 0.13 -19.28 7.76
N GLY A 314 -0.76 -19.69 8.67
CA GLY A 314 -1.76 -18.77 9.23
C GLY A 314 -1.14 -17.69 10.14
N SER A 315 -0.08 -18.04 10.86
CA SER A 315 0.56 -17.14 11.82
C SER A 315 1.34 -16.01 11.13
N SER A 316 2.17 -16.34 10.15
CA SER A 316 2.94 -15.35 9.39
C SER A 316 2.07 -14.55 8.43
N TRP A 317 1.08 -15.18 7.79
CA TRP A 317 0.18 -14.47 6.86
C TRP A 317 -0.71 -13.44 7.58
N SER A 318 -1.29 -13.79 8.73
CA SER A 318 -2.11 -12.85 9.49
C SER A 318 -1.32 -11.66 10.05
N LEU A 319 0.00 -11.83 10.29
CA LEU A 319 0.88 -10.72 10.66
C LEU A 319 0.96 -9.66 9.53
N GLU A 320 0.95 -10.07 8.26
CA GLU A 320 0.93 -9.15 7.12
C GLU A 320 -0.35 -8.30 7.14
N TRP A 321 -1.50 -8.88 7.47
CA TRP A 321 -2.79 -8.18 7.52
C TRP A 321 -2.82 -7.08 8.57
N LEU A 322 -2.15 -7.30 9.70
CA LEU A 322 -2.06 -6.33 10.79
C LEU A 322 -1.13 -5.15 10.46
N ILE A 323 -0.13 -5.38 9.60
CA ILE A 323 0.99 -4.46 9.42
C ILE A 323 0.93 -3.70 8.09
N LEU A 324 0.81 -4.42 6.97
CA LEU A 324 1.02 -3.87 5.64
C LEU A 324 0.07 -2.68 5.33
N PRO A 325 -1.25 -2.75 5.60
CA PRO A 325 -2.15 -1.64 5.30
C PRO A 325 -1.73 -0.33 5.98
N GLN A 326 -1.30 -0.41 7.25
CA GLN A 326 -0.86 0.75 8.00
C GLN A 326 0.46 1.33 7.47
N MET A 327 1.38 0.47 6.99
CA MET A 327 2.62 0.94 6.35
C MET A 327 2.36 1.72 5.07
N ILE A 328 1.36 1.29 4.30
CA ILE A 328 0.93 1.96 3.06
C ILE A 328 0.34 3.34 3.38
N VAL A 329 -0.60 3.42 4.33
CA VAL A 329 -1.19 4.70 4.75
C VAL A 329 -0.11 5.64 5.29
N ALA A 330 0.80 5.14 6.13
CA ALA A 330 1.92 5.94 6.64
C ALA A 330 2.80 6.53 5.53
N ALA A 331 3.11 5.76 4.49
CA ALA A 331 3.89 6.23 3.34
C ALA A 331 3.16 7.29 2.53
N SER A 332 1.87 7.07 2.26
CA SER A 332 1.05 8.01 1.50
C SER A 332 0.82 9.32 2.25
N SER A 333 0.54 9.25 3.56
CA SER A 333 0.44 10.42 4.44
C SER A 333 1.76 11.17 4.54
N ALA A 334 2.90 10.48 4.60
CA ALA A 334 4.20 11.13 4.59
C ALA A 334 4.44 11.90 3.28
N LEU A 335 4.07 11.34 2.12
CA LEU A 335 4.16 12.04 0.85
C LEU A 335 3.26 13.29 0.82
N ARG A 336 2.02 13.19 1.31
CA ARG A 336 1.08 14.33 1.41
C ARG A 336 1.65 15.43 2.30
N LEU A 337 2.07 15.10 3.52
CA LEU A 337 2.61 16.05 4.49
C LEU A 337 3.91 16.69 4.00
N ALA A 338 4.79 15.93 3.33
CA ALA A 338 6.01 16.47 2.74
C ALA A 338 5.69 17.45 1.61
N THR A 339 4.72 17.11 0.76
CA THR A 339 4.23 17.99 -0.32
C THR A 339 3.67 19.29 0.24
N GLU A 340 2.79 19.21 1.26
CA GLU A 340 2.29 20.39 1.98
C GLU A 340 3.43 21.21 2.59
N LEU A 341 4.39 20.55 3.26
CA LEU A 341 5.52 21.21 3.91
C LEU A 341 6.41 21.95 2.91
N THR A 342 6.69 21.37 1.74
CA THR A 342 7.47 22.09 0.70
C THR A 342 6.75 23.35 0.19
N GLY A 343 5.41 23.33 0.14
CA GLY A 343 4.61 24.51 -0.21
C GLY A 343 4.62 25.62 0.84
N ARG A 344 5.07 25.31 2.06
CA ARG A 344 5.16 26.22 3.20
C ARG A 344 6.54 26.85 3.39
N ILE A 345 7.53 26.46 2.58
CA ILE A 345 8.89 27.03 2.67
C ILE A 345 8.94 28.34 1.87
N ASP A 346 8.89 29.47 2.58
CA ASP A 346 8.94 30.81 1.98
C ASP A 346 10.38 31.27 1.71
N ARG A 347 11.33 30.78 2.51
CA ARG A 347 12.77 31.07 2.39
C ARG A 347 13.58 29.90 2.92
N LEU A 348 14.69 29.61 2.24
CA LEU A 348 15.71 28.65 2.67
C LEU A 348 17.10 29.23 2.40
N GLY A 349 17.97 29.24 3.41
CA GLY A 349 19.25 29.95 3.34
C GLY A 349 19.11 31.47 3.51
N ALA A 350 20.26 32.15 3.63
CA ALA A 350 20.35 33.60 3.81
C ALA A 350 20.21 34.37 2.49
#